data_AF-A0A2E8YLW2-F1
#
_entry.id   AF-A0A2E8YLW2-F1
#
_cell.length_a   1.000
_cell.length_b   1.000
_cell.length_c   1.000
_cell.angle_alpha   90.00
_cell.angle_beta   90.00
_cell.angle_gamma   90.00
#
_symmetry.space_group_name_H-M   'P 1'
#
loop_
_entity.id
_entity.type
_entity.pdbx_description
1 polymer ?
#
loop_
_entity_poly.entity_id
_entity_poly.type
_entity_poly.pdbx_seq_one_letter_code
_entity_poly.pdbx_strand_id
1 'polypeptide(L)' 'MFFKKNNSQISMDKNEAFEILGLDFNASRDDIINAHRMLIEKNHPDKGGSDYLSAKINKARDTLLEDK' A
#
# COMPACT_ATOMS: atom_id res chain seq x y z
N MET A 1 -9.02 -25.96 -15.14
CA MET A 1 -9.06 -25.49 -13.74
C MET A 1 -7.65 -25.62 -13.18
N PHE A 2 -6.85 -24.56 -13.19
CA PHE A 2 -5.47 -24.58 -12.67
C PHE A 2 -5.22 -23.30 -11.89
N PHE A 3 -5.47 -23.32 -10.58
CA PHE A 3 -4.92 -22.32 -9.68
C PHE A 3 -4.07 -23.05 -8.64
N LYS A 4 -2.77 -23.08 -8.95
CA LYS A 4 -1.69 -23.54 -8.08
C LYS A 4 -1.56 -22.55 -6.94
N LYS A 5 -2.11 -22.92 -5.78
CA LYS A 5 -1.72 -22.36 -4.49
C LYS A 5 -0.26 -22.78 -4.24
N ASN A 6 0.62 -21.86 -3.81
CA ASN A 6 1.59 -22.08 -2.74
C ASN A 6 2.54 -20.88 -2.52
N ASN A 7 2.42 -20.29 -1.32
CA ASN A 7 3.43 -19.63 -0.48
C ASN A 7 4.74 -19.16 -1.13
N SER A 8 4.79 -17.88 -1.49
CA SER A 8 6.03 -17.10 -1.44
C SER A 8 5.78 -15.96 -0.44
N GLN A 9 6.82 -15.42 0.20
CA GLN A 9 6.71 -14.25 1.10
C GLN A 9 5.65 -13.28 0.59
N ILE A 10 4.75 -12.82 1.46
CA ILE A 10 3.65 -11.90 1.12
C ILE A 10 4.27 -10.54 0.76
N SER A 11 4.97 -10.47 -0.38
CA SER A 11 5.24 -9.25 -1.10
C SER A 11 3.90 -8.77 -1.59
N MET A 12 3.48 -7.61 -1.09
CA MET A 12 2.25 -6.98 -1.54
C MET A 12 2.33 -6.82 -3.06
N ASP A 13 1.30 -7.28 -3.76
CA ASP A 13 1.23 -7.13 -5.21
C ASP A 13 1.09 -5.65 -5.56
N LYS A 14 1.65 -5.20 -6.70
CA LYS A 14 1.51 -3.79 -7.12
C LYS A 14 0.04 -3.40 -7.22
N ASN A 15 -0.84 -4.32 -7.61
CA ASN A 15 -2.28 -4.05 -7.68
C ASN A 15 -2.89 -3.82 -6.30
N GLU A 16 -2.56 -4.68 -5.33
CA GLU A 16 -3.02 -4.51 -3.94
C GLU A 16 -2.52 -3.17 -3.37
N ALA A 17 -1.29 -2.78 -3.71
CA ALA A 17 -0.72 -1.51 -3.26
C ALA A 17 -1.47 -0.28 -3.81
N PHE A 18 -1.85 -0.29 -5.09
CA PHE A 18 -2.69 0.75 -5.67
C PHE A 18 -4.06 0.82 -4.97
N GLU A 19 -4.70 -0.32 -4.72
CA GLU A 19 -5.98 -0.38 -4.01
C GLU A 19 -5.87 0.17 -2.57
N ILE A 20 -4.80 -0.15 -1.84
CA ILE A 20 -4.57 0.35 -0.48
C ILE A 20 -4.39 1.87 -0.47
N LEU A 21 -3.69 2.41 -1.46
CA LEU A 21 -3.52 3.86 -1.59
C LEU A 21 -4.74 4.56 -2.20
N GLY A 22 -5.73 3.80 -2.70
CA GLY A 22 -6.89 4.36 -3.39
C GLY A 22 -6.53 5.05 -4.71
N LEU A 23 -5.52 4.53 -5.40
CA LEU A 23 -4.97 5.07 -6.64
C LEU A 23 -5.26 4.16 -7.83
N ASP A 24 -5.33 4.76 -9.02
CA ASP A 24 -5.36 4.02 -10.27
C ASP A 24 -3.97 3.45 -10.63
N PHE A 25 -3.94 2.38 -11.43
CA PHE A 25 -2.70 1.76 -11.92
C PHE A 25 -1.81 2.71 -12.76
N ASN A 26 -2.38 3.81 -13.25
CA ASN A 26 -1.70 4.86 -14.01
C ASN A 26 -1.24 6.04 -13.13
N ALA A 27 -1.40 5.95 -11.81
CA ALA A 27 -1.00 7.01 -10.90
C ALA A 27 0.51 7.26 -10.95
N SER A 28 0.89 8.53 -10.90
CA SER A 28 2.29 8.94 -10.93
C SER A 28 2.97 8.72 -9.58
N ARG A 29 4.31 8.81 -9.56
CA ARG A 29 5.10 8.76 -8.32
C ARG A 29 4.64 9.83 -7.32
N ASP A 30 4.32 11.03 -7.80
CA ASP A 30 3.83 12.13 -6.95
C ASP A 30 2.45 11.81 -6.35
N ASP A 31 1.57 11.17 -7.12
CA ASP A 31 0.25 10.74 -6.62
C ASP A 31 0.39 9.69 -5.51
N ILE A 32 1.32 8.74 -5.67
CA ILE A 32 1.64 7.73 -4.66
C ILE A 32 2.09 8.37 -3.35
N ILE A 33 2.99 9.36 -3.42
CA ILE A 33 3.51 10.07 -2.24
C ILE A 33 2.41 10.90 -1.58
N ASN A 34 1.59 11.60 -2.36
CA ASN A 34 0.49 12.41 -1.85
C ASN A 34 -0.57 11.54 -1.16
N ALA A 35 -1.02 10.46 -1.80
CA ALA A 35 -1.99 9.53 -1.22
C ALA A 35 -1.47 8.88 0.07
N HIS A 36 -0.20 8.45 0.08
CA HIS A 36 0.46 7.91 1.27
C HIS A 36 0.40 8.89 2.43
N ARG A 37 0.80 10.15 2.22
CA ARG A 37 0.80 11.18 3.26
C ARG A 37 -0.61 11.44 3.81
N MET A 38 -1.60 11.58 2.92
CA MET A 38 -2.99 11.79 3.32
C MET A 38 -3.55 10.62 4.14
N LEU A 39 -3.24 9.39 3.72
CA LEU A 39 -3.71 8.19 4.40
C LEU A 39 -3.03 7.97 5.75
N ILE A 40 -1.73 8.22 5.88
CA ILE A 40 -1.04 8.15 7.17
C ILE A 40 -1.57 9.21 8.12
N GLU A 41 -1.78 10.44 7.66
CA GLU A 41 -2.32 11.50 8.52
C GLU A 41 -3.73 11.16 9.02
N LYS A 42 -4.56 10.52 8.18
CA LYS A 42 -5.91 10.10 8.53
C LYS A 42 -5.95 8.86 9.43
N ASN A 43 -5.05 7.90 9.21
CA ASN A 43 -5.00 6.62 9.90
C ASN A 43 -3.93 6.57 10.99
N HIS A 44 -3.37 7.70 11.40
CA HIS A 44 -2.35 7.74 12.45
C HIS A 44 -2.93 7.21 13.77
N PRO A 45 -2.21 6.33 14.49
CA PRO A 45 -2.67 5.78 15.78
C PRO A 45 -3.07 6.87 16.77
N ASP A 46 -2.32 7.98 16.84
CA ASP A 46 -2.61 9.12 17.72
C ASP A 46 -3.95 9.81 17.43
N LYS A 47 -4.51 9.65 16.22
CA LYS A 47 -5.83 10.19 15.83
C LYS A 47 -6.94 9.13 15.88
N GLY A 48 -6.69 7.99 16.53
CA GLY A 48 -7.62 6.86 16.60
C GLY A 48 -7.50 5.88 15.43
N GLY A 49 -6.42 5.96 14.66
CA GLY A 49 -6.08 4.98 13.63
C GLY A 49 -5.49 3.70 14.19
N SER A 50 -5.05 2.81 13.30
CA SER A 50 -4.47 1.51 13.67
C SER A 50 -3.05 1.38 13.12
N ASP A 51 -2.11 0.97 13.98
CA ASP A 51 -0.73 0.63 13.57
C ASP A 51 -0.69 -0.35 12.40
N TYR A 52 -1.64 -1.29 12.38
CA TYR A 52 -1.77 -2.26 11.30
C TYR A 52 -2.11 -1.59 9.96
N LEU A 53 -3.04 -0.62 9.96
CA LEU A 53 -3.39 0.14 8.76
C LEU A 53 -2.23 1.02 8.30
N SER A 54 -1.57 1.73 9.23
CA SER A 54 -0.40 2.54 8.92
C SER A 54 0.72 1.70 8.31
N ALA A 55 0.99 0.51 8.87
CA ALA A 55 1.95 -0.44 8.32
C ALA A 55 1.57 -0.91 6.91
N LYS A 56 0.28 -1.18 6.66
CA LYS A 56 -0.22 -1.59 5.35
C LYS A 56 -0.07 -0.46 4.30
N ILE A 57 -0.35 0.78 4.68
CA ILE A 57 -0.17 1.97 3.83
C ILE A 57 1.31 2.20 3.51
N ASN A 58 2.20 2.08 4.49
CA ASN A 58 3.66 2.19 4.28
C ASN A 58 4.16 1.13 3.29
N LYS A 59 3.74 -0.12 3.48
CA LYS A 59 4.12 -1.23 2.61
C LYS A 59 3.63 -1.04 1.17
N ALA A 60 2.44 -0.45 0.98
CA ALA A 60 1.92 -0.13 -0.35
C ALA A 60 2.78 0.89 -1.10
N ARG A 61 3.17 1.98 -0.42
CA ARG A 61 4.12 2.94 -0.97
C ARG A 61 5.43 2.25 -1.37
N ASP A 62 6.02 1.46 -0.48
CA ASP A 62 7.31 0.81 -0.71
C ASP A 62 7.26 -0.16 -1.90
N THR A 63 6.18 -0.92 -2.03
CA THR A 63 5.92 -1.80 -3.18
C THR A 63 5.85 -1.03 -4.50
N LEU A 64 5.20 0.14 -4.54
CA LEU A 64 5.03 0.91 -5.78
C LEU A 64 6.24 1.76 -6.16
N LEU A 65 6.99 2.24 -5.16
CA LEU A 65 8.17 3.06 -5.39
C LEU A 65 9.45 2.23 -5.63
N GLU A 66 9.37 0.91 -5.52
CA GLU A 66 10.49 -0.04 -5.62
C GLU A 66 11.67 0.35 -4.71
N ASP A 67 11.37 0.90 -3.53
CA ASP A 67 12.38 1.19 -2.51
C ASP A 67 12.76 -0.15 -1.87
N LYS A 68 13.89 -0.70 -2.31
CA LYS A 68 14.45 -1.97 -1.83
C LYS A 68 15.83 -1.75 -1.22
#